data_AF-A0A1I7M1S8-F1
#
_entry.id   AF-A0A1I7M1S8-F1
#
_cell.length_a   1.000
_cell.length_b   1.000
_cell.length_c   1.000
_cell.angle_alpha   90.00
_cell.angle_beta   90.00
_cell.angle_gamma   90.00
#
_symmetry.space_group_name_H-M   'P 1'
#
loop_
_entity.id
_entity.type
_entity.pdbx_description
1 polymer ?
#
loop_
_entity_poly.entity_id
_entity_poly.type
_entity_poly.pdbx_seq_one_letter_code
_entity_poly.pdbx_strand_id
1 'polypeptide(L)'
;MMPTGWTYPVELRREGDEVEAYCSSMPEAIAGGPTEADALREMQQALVCAVRGRIKDGMDLVPPDGPRPSERHAVSLPAHLAAKASVYVAWRRSGLSKVALAERLGRNEVEVRRILDPDYGTKIAQLEEATAALGGRLVVSFELAR
;
A
#
# COMPACT_ATOMS: atom_id res chain seq x y z
N MET A 1 -6.08 -15.26 -3.60
CA MET A 1 -5.23 -14.64 -4.63
C MET A 1 -4.74 -13.29 -4.09
N MET A 2 -3.50 -12.88 -4.36
CA MET A 2 -3.05 -11.52 -4.02
C MET A 2 -3.63 -10.57 -5.08
N PRO A 3 -4.35 -9.49 -4.71
CA PRO A 3 -4.85 -8.55 -5.70
C PRO A 3 -3.70 -7.90 -6.45
N THR A 4 -3.98 -7.47 -7.68
CA THR A 4 -3.00 -6.96 -8.64
C THR A 4 -2.67 -5.47 -8.45
N GLY A 5 -3.27 -4.78 -7.45
CA GLY A 5 -3.06 -3.34 -7.25
C GLY A 5 -3.32 -2.88 -5.81
N TRP A 6 -2.78 -1.69 -5.48
CA TRP A 6 -2.95 -0.99 -4.20
C TRP A 6 -3.87 0.22 -4.37
N THR A 7 -5.07 -0.07 -4.87
CA THR A 7 -6.12 0.91 -5.13
C THR A 7 -7.26 0.67 -4.16
N TYR A 8 -7.50 1.65 -3.30
CA TYR A 8 -8.48 1.57 -2.24
C TYR A 8 -9.83 2.09 -2.74
N PRO A 9 -10.92 1.32 -2.58
CA PRO A 9 -12.26 1.80 -2.86
C PRO A 9 -12.66 2.83 -1.79
N VAL A 10 -13.25 3.95 -2.23
CA VAL A 10 -13.61 5.08 -1.37
C VAL A 10 -15.07 5.46 -1.58
N GLU A 11 -15.77 5.65 -0.47
CA GLU A 11 -17.11 6.22 -0.41
C GLU A 11 -16.99 7.71 -0.04
N LEU A 12 -17.67 8.56 -0.80
CA LEU A 12 -17.79 9.98 -0.48
C LEU A 12 -19.18 10.25 0.12
N ARG A 13 -19.22 11.00 1.21
CA ARG A 13 -20.46 11.45 1.86
C ARG A 13 -20.45 12.96 1.95
N ARG A 14 -21.57 13.60 1.63
CA ARG A 14 -21.72 15.05 1.80
C ARG A 14 -22.35 15.32 3.16
N GLU A 15 -21.66 16.11 3.98
CA GLU A 15 -22.11 16.55 5.30
C GLU A 15 -22.06 18.08 5.35
N GLY A 16 -23.24 18.71 5.17
CA GLY A 16 -23.32 20.17 5.04
C GLY A 16 -22.56 20.67 3.80
N ASP A 17 -21.60 21.56 4.03
CA ASP A 17 -20.75 22.16 2.99
C ASP A 17 -19.43 21.39 2.77
N GLU A 18 -19.22 20.28 3.48
CA GLU A 18 -18.02 19.44 3.35
C GLU A 18 -18.34 18.07 2.73
N VAL A 19 -17.31 17.46 2.16
CA VAL A 19 -17.31 16.10 1.64
C VAL A 19 -16.32 15.29 2.45
N GLU A 20 -16.81 14.23 3.10
CA GLU A 20 -16.00 13.27 3.83
C GLU A 20 -15.71 12.06 2.96
N ALA A 21 -14.48 11.54 3.06
CA ALA A 21 -14.03 10.35 2.35
C ALA A 21 -13.83 9.19 3.34
N TYR A 22 -14.37 8.03 2.98
CA TYR A 22 -14.35 6.84 3.81
C TYR A 22 -13.75 5.66 3.05
N CYS A 23 -12.77 4.99 3.67
CA CYS A 23 -12.17 3.75 3.17
C CYS A 23 -12.36 2.64 4.21
N SER A 24 -13.22 1.67 3.92
CA SER A 24 -13.55 0.62 4.89
C SER A 24 -12.42 -0.34 5.23
N SER A 25 -11.54 -0.62 4.27
CA SER A 25 -10.35 -1.44 4.50
C SER A 25 -9.27 -0.72 5.31
N MET A 26 -9.40 0.60 5.47
CA MET A 26 -8.46 1.45 6.20
C MET A 26 -9.22 2.51 7.01
N PRO A 27 -10.00 2.09 8.04
CA PRO A 27 -10.85 3.00 8.81
C PRO A 27 -10.08 4.09 9.57
N GLU A 28 -8.79 3.89 9.81
CA GLU A 28 -7.91 4.92 10.39
C GLU A 28 -7.52 6.04 9.40
N ALA A 29 -7.77 5.87 8.10
CA ALA A 29 -7.56 6.90 7.10
C ALA A 29 -8.75 7.86 7.11
N ILE A 30 -8.60 8.96 7.85
CA ILE A 30 -9.62 10.01 7.99
C ILE A 30 -9.27 11.15 7.05
N ALA A 31 -10.20 11.52 6.16
CA ALA A 31 -10.02 12.61 5.22
C ALA A 31 -11.35 13.23 4.80
N GLY A 32 -11.29 14.51 4.42
CA GLY A 32 -12.43 15.26 3.89
C GLY A 32 -11.95 16.58 3.28
N GLY A 33 -12.88 17.34 2.71
CA GLY A 33 -12.60 18.64 2.13
C GLY A 33 -13.84 19.31 1.55
N PRO A 34 -13.73 20.56 1.10
CA PRO A 34 -14.87 21.33 0.59
C PRO A 34 -15.39 20.80 -0.76
N THR A 35 -14.60 19.98 -1.46
CA THR A 35 -14.98 19.37 -2.73
C THR A 35 -14.65 17.88 -2.73
N GLU A 36 -15.29 17.12 -3.64
CA GLU A 36 -14.96 15.71 -3.85
C GLU A 36 -13.48 15.53 -4.24
N ALA A 37 -12.93 16.43 -5.05
CA ALA A 37 -11.53 16.40 -5.46
C ALA A 37 -10.58 16.60 -4.27
N ASP A 38 -10.90 17.54 -3.38
CA ASP A 38 -10.12 17.78 -2.16
C ASP A 38 -10.18 16.58 -1.21
N ALA A 39 -11.39 16.03 -0.99
CA ALA A 39 -11.58 14.86 -0.13
C ALA A 39 -10.80 13.64 -0.64
N LEU A 40 -10.79 13.39 -1.96
CA LEU A 40 -10.03 12.29 -2.56
C LEU A 40 -8.51 12.51 -2.49
N ARG A 41 -8.05 13.76 -2.68
CA ARG A 41 -6.63 14.13 -2.55
C ARG A 41 -6.14 13.93 -1.12
N GLU A 42 -6.91 14.40 -0.13
CA GLU A 42 -6.59 14.18 1.29
C GLU A 42 -6.67 12.70 1.66
N MET A 43 -7.65 11.95 1.14
CA MET A 43 -7.74 10.51 1.34
C MET A 43 -6.50 9.77 0.83
N GLN A 44 -5.91 10.20 -0.30
CA GLN A 44 -4.64 9.61 -0.75
C GLN A 44 -3.52 9.79 0.29
N GLN A 45 -3.40 10.99 0.88
CA GLN A 45 -2.40 11.25 1.90
C GLN A 45 -2.68 10.45 3.17
N ALA A 46 -3.94 10.36 3.59
CA ALA A 46 -4.37 9.57 4.75
C ALA A 46 -4.04 8.07 4.56
N LEU A 47 -4.31 7.50 3.38
CA LEU A 47 -3.96 6.11 3.05
C LEU A 47 -2.44 5.89 3.04
N VAL A 48 -1.67 6.83 2.50
CA VAL A 48 -0.20 6.77 2.54
C VAL A 48 0.29 6.73 4.00
N CYS A 49 -0.23 7.60 4.85
CA CYS A 49 0.12 7.63 6.28
C CYS A 49 -0.26 6.33 6.99
N ALA A 50 -1.48 5.83 6.78
CA ALA A 50 -1.97 4.61 7.41
C ALA A 50 -1.16 3.37 7.00
N VAL A 51 -0.87 3.21 5.71
CA VAL A 51 -0.05 2.09 5.20
C VAL A 51 1.38 2.16 5.73
N ARG A 52 2.00 3.35 5.74
CA ARG A 52 3.35 3.56 6.31
C ARG A 52 3.36 3.21 7.80
N GLY A 53 2.36 3.68 8.55
CA GLY A 53 2.20 3.38 9.97
C GLY A 53 2.13 1.88 10.23
N ARG A 54 1.21 1.17 9.58
CA ARG A 54 1.07 -0.29 9.73
C ARG A 54 2.37 -1.04 9.43
N ILE A 55 3.09 -0.67 8.37
CA ILE A 55 4.37 -1.32 8.04
C ILE A 55 5.42 -1.08 9.13
N LYS A 56 5.56 0.17 9.59
CA LYS A 56 6.51 0.56 10.64
C LYS A 56 6.23 -0.13 11.97
N ASP A 57 4.95 -0.23 12.33
CA ASP A 57 4.50 -0.84 13.58
C ASP A 57 4.48 -2.37 13.52
N GLY A 58 4.83 -2.96 12.37
CA GLY A 58 4.83 -4.41 12.22
C GLY A 58 3.42 -5.00 12.27
N MET A 59 2.40 -4.25 11.86
CA MET A 59 1.01 -4.70 11.81
C MET A 59 0.73 -5.46 10.51
N ASP A 60 -0.29 -6.31 10.54
CA ASP A 60 -0.77 -6.94 9.32
C ASP A 60 -1.37 -5.91 8.37
N LEU A 61 -0.96 -6.00 7.10
CA LEU A 61 -1.48 -5.18 6.03
C LEU A 61 -2.28 -6.06 5.09
N VAL A 62 -3.59 -5.80 5.02
CA VAL A 62 -4.50 -6.49 4.10
C VAL A 62 -4.52 -5.68 2.81
N PRO A 63 -4.19 -6.29 1.65
CA PRO A 63 -4.35 -5.63 0.37
C PRO A 63 -5.81 -5.20 0.14
N PRO A 64 -6.05 -4.13 -0.63
CA PRO A 64 -7.41 -3.67 -0.91
C PRO A 64 -8.25 -4.76 -1.57
N ASP A 65 -9.50 -4.87 -1.14
CA ASP A 65 -10.50 -5.71 -1.80
C ASP A 65 -11.11 -4.99 -3.01
N GLY A 66 -11.91 -5.71 -3.81
CA GLY A 66 -12.71 -5.10 -4.87
C GLY A 66 -13.73 -4.11 -4.31
N PRO A 67 -14.21 -3.15 -5.13
CA PRO A 67 -15.10 -2.09 -4.68
C PRO A 67 -16.44 -2.65 -4.18
N ARG A 68 -16.91 -2.13 -3.05
CA ARG A 68 -18.29 -2.38 -2.57
C ARG A 68 -19.26 -1.42 -3.28
N PRO A 69 -20.58 -1.71 -3.33
CA PRO A 69 -21.53 -0.91 -4.10
C PRO A 69 -21.57 0.59 -3.77
N SER A 70 -21.23 0.99 -2.53
CA SER A 70 -21.17 2.39 -2.11
C SER A 70 -19.82 3.07 -2.42
N GLU A 71 -18.75 2.31 -2.62
CA GLU A 71 -17.41 2.83 -2.87
C GLU A 71 -17.18 3.02 -4.37
N ARG A 72 -17.75 4.10 -4.90
CA ARG A 72 -17.72 4.43 -6.33
C ARG A 72 -16.42 5.08 -6.78
N HIS A 73 -15.62 5.58 -5.85
CA HIS A 73 -14.34 6.22 -6.12
C HIS A 73 -13.20 5.26 -5.77
N ALA A 74 -12.03 5.54 -6.34
CA ALA A 74 -10.85 4.70 -6.17
C ALA A 74 -9.63 5.58 -5.96
N VAL A 75 -8.86 5.32 -4.91
CA VAL A 75 -7.65 6.07 -4.57
C VAL A 75 -6.45 5.13 -4.53
N SER A 76 -5.51 5.35 -5.44
CA SER A 76 -4.30 4.53 -5.55
C SER A 76 -3.18 5.08 -4.68
N LEU A 77 -2.44 4.18 -4.03
CA LEU A 77 -1.17 4.53 -3.43
C LEU A 77 -0.16 4.97 -4.51
N PRO A 78 0.80 5.83 -4.16
CA PRO A 78 1.97 6.05 -4.98
C PRO A 78 2.69 4.73 -5.31
N ALA A 79 3.12 4.55 -6.55
CA ALA A 79 3.67 3.29 -7.06
C ALA A 79 4.84 2.73 -6.21
N HIS A 80 5.70 3.60 -5.68
CA HIS A 80 6.82 3.18 -4.83
C HIS A 80 6.34 2.56 -3.50
N LEU A 81 5.33 3.15 -2.86
CA LEU A 81 4.75 2.63 -1.62
C LEU A 81 3.95 1.36 -1.89
N ALA A 82 3.20 1.32 -2.99
CA ALA A 82 2.49 0.11 -3.44
C ALA A 82 3.46 -1.08 -3.61
N ALA A 83 4.60 -0.88 -4.28
CA ALA A 83 5.60 -1.92 -4.47
C ALA A 83 6.19 -2.41 -3.12
N LYS A 84 6.47 -1.48 -2.20
CA LYS A 84 6.92 -1.78 -0.84
C LYS A 84 5.90 -2.56 -0.03
N ALA A 85 4.64 -2.14 -0.09
CA ALA A 85 3.53 -2.79 0.58
C ALA A 85 3.33 -4.22 0.05
N SER A 86 3.46 -4.45 -1.27
CA SER A 86 3.44 -5.79 -1.86
C SER A 86 4.54 -6.70 -1.31
N VAL A 87 5.78 -6.21 -1.26
CA VAL A 87 6.91 -6.97 -0.70
C VAL A 87 6.69 -7.27 0.78
N TYR A 88 6.23 -6.27 1.54
CA TYR A 88 5.94 -6.43 2.97
C TYR A 88 4.89 -7.51 3.22
N VAL A 89 3.75 -7.47 2.51
CA VAL A 89 2.69 -8.47 2.66
C VAL A 89 3.17 -9.86 2.24
N ALA A 90 3.93 -9.98 1.15
CA ALA A 90 4.50 -11.25 0.72
C ALA A 90 5.48 -11.82 1.77
N TRP A 91 6.33 -10.97 2.37
CA TRP A 91 7.25 -11.37 3.43
C TRP A 91 6.51 -11.79 4.71
N ARG A 92 5.47 -11.05 5.12
CA ARG A 92 4.62 -11.45 6.27
C ARG A 92 3.99 -12.82 6.05
N ARG A 93 3.45 -13.07 4.86
CA ARG A 93 2.84 -14.35 4.49
C ARG A 93 3.84 -15.49 4.41
N SER A 94 5.09 -15.23 4.06
CA SER A 94 6.12 -16.26 4.02
C SER A 94 6.57 -16.73 5.40
N GLY A 95 6.25 -15.98 6.47
CA GLY A 95 6.65 -16.30 7.84
C GLY A 95 8.16 -16.22 8.10
N LEU A 96 8.93 -15.63 7.19
CA LEU A 96 10.38 -15.56 7.32
C LEU A 96 10.77 -14.46 8.31
N SER A 97 11.80 -14.71 9.12
CA SER A 97 12.46 -13.61 9.84
C SER A 97 13.19 -12.69 8.85
N LYS A 98 13.56 -11.48 9.29
CA LYS A 98 14.37 -10.58 8.46
C LYS A 98 15.74 -11.18 8.12
N VAL A 99 16.33 -11.92 9.06
CA VAL A 99 17.59 -12.65 8.88
C VAL A 99 17.45 -13.75 7.84
N ALA A 100 16.39 -14.57 7.93
CA ALA A 100 16.15 -15.64 6.96
C ALA A 100 15.86 -15.08 5.55
N LEU A 101 15.16 -13.94 5.45
CA LEU A 101 14.99 -13.25 4.17
C LEU A 101 16.33 -12.72 3.63
N ALA A 102 17.21 -12.22 4.50
CA ALA A 102 18.54 -11.75 4.12
C ALA A 102 19.43 -12.87 3.58
N GLU A 103 19.45 -14.01 4.26
CA GLU A 103 20.13 -15.22 3.78
C GLU A 103 19.60 -15.67 2.41
N ARG A 104 18.27 -15.70 2.25
CA ARG A 104 17.62 -16.07 0.99
C ARG A 104 17.94 -15.11 -0.16
N LEU A 105 18.16 -13.83 0.14
CA LEU A 105 18.55 -12.81 -0.84
C LEU A 105 20.08 -12.72 -1.05
N GLY A 106 20.89 -13.41 -0.26
CA GLY A 106 22.34 -13.21 -0.26
C GLY A 106 22.75 -11.79 0.14
N ARG A 107 21.95 -11.12 0.99
CA ARG A 107 22.15 -9.74 1.44
C ARG A 107 22.35 -9.70 2.95
N ASN A 108 22.82 -8.57 3.48
CA ASN A 108 22.85 -8.36 4.93
C ASN A 108 21.46 -7.93 5.46
N GLU A 109 21.26 -8.09 6.77
CA GLU A 109 19.97 -7.78 7.41
C GLU A 109 19.61 -6.28 7.32
N VAL A 110 20.60 -5.38 7.29
CA VAL A 110 20.37 -3.93 7.20
C VAL A 110 19.74 -3.56 5.85
N GLU A 111 20.21 -4.16 4.76
CA GLU A 111 19.62 -4.01 3.43
C GLU A 111 18.19 -4.55 3.37
N VAL A 112 17.91 -5.70 3.99
CA VAL A 112 16.54 -6.23 4.04
C VAL A 112 15.62 -5.35 4.86
N ARG A 113 16.08 -4.81 6.00
CA ARG A 113 15.31 -3.82 6.78
C ARG A 113 14.96 -2.61 5.92
N ARG A 114 15.91 -2.11 5.12
CA ARG A 114 15.70 -1.01 4.17
C ARG A 114 14.74 -1.38 3.03
N ILE A 115 14.78 -2.60 2.52
CA ILE A 115 13.82 -3.09 1.51
C ILE A 115 12.40 -3.10 2.09
N LEU A 116 12.23 -3.47 3.37
CA LEU A 116 10.92 -3.54 4.02
C LEU A 116 10.45 -2.18 4.59
N ASP A 117 11.36 -1.22 4.81
CA ASP A 117 11.05 0.12 5.31
C ASP A 117 10.31 0.94 4.24
N PRO A 118 9.11 1.46 4.52
CA PRO A 118 8.32 2.21 3.54
C PRO A 118 8.89 3.62 3.28
N ASP A 119 9.76 4.12 4.14
CA ASP A 119 10.37 5.46 4.03
C ASP A 119 11.73 5.42 3.34
N TYR A 120 12.29 4.23 3.16
CA TYR A 120 13.60 4.07 2.54
C TYR A 120 13.49 3.85 1.03
N GLY A 121 14.05 4.79 0.27
CA GLY A 121 14.16 4.69 -1.19
C GLY A 121 14.91 3.42 -1.61
N THR A 122 14.24 2.54 -2.36
CA THR A 122 14.79 1.24 -2.79
C THR A 122 14.66 1.12 -4.31
N LYS A 123 15.72 0.64 -4.96
CA LYS A 123 15.73 0.50 -6.42
C LYS A 123 14.73 -0.57 -6.85
N ILE A 124 14.07 -0.38 -8.00
CA ILE A 124 13.09 -1.33 -8.52
C ILE A 124 13.67 -2.75 -8.69
N ALA A 125 14.93 -2.86 -9.13
CA ALA A 125 15.63 -4.14 -9.25
C ALA A 125 15.73 -4.89 -7.92
N GLN A 126 15.94 -4.19 -6.80
CA GLN A 126 15.99 -4.82 -5.47
C GLN A 126 14.60 -5.29 -5.02
N LEU A 127 13.54 -4.56 -5.39
CA LEU A 127 12.17 -5.00 -5.14
C LEU A 127 11.81 -6.23 -5.99
N GLU A 128 12.26 -6.27 -7.24
CA GLU A 128 12.09 -7.43 -8.12
C GLU A 128 12.77 -8.68 -7.54
N GLU A 129 14.04 -8.58 -7.13
CA GLU A 129 14.76 -9.65 -6.43
C GLU A 129 14.02 -10.11 -5.17
N ALA A 130 13.54 -9.17 -4.34
CA ALA A 130 12.77 -9.49 -3.15
C ALA A 130 11.48 -10.25 -3.47
N THR A 131 10.71 -9.80 -4.47
CA THR A 131 9.50 -10.50 -4.89
C THR A 131 9.78 -11.89 -5.44
N ALA A 132 10.85 -12.06 -6.24
CA ALA A 132 11.27 -13.35 -6.78
C ALA A 132 11.69 -14.32 -5.67
N ALA A 133 12.47 -13.84 -4.70
CA ALA A 133 12.84 -14.62 -3.53
C ALA A 133 11.62 -15.03 -2.70
N LEU A 134 10.55 -14.23 -2.67
CA LEU A 134 9.30 -14.54 -2.00
C LEU A 134 8.32 -15.38 -2.84
N GLY A 135 8.74 -15.87 -4.01
CA GLY A 135 7.94 -16.74 -4.88
C GLY A 135 6.93 -16.00 -5.78
N GLY A 136 7.10 -14.69 -5.95
CA GLY A 136 6.28 -13.85 -6.82
C GLY A 136 7.07 -13.19 -7.95
N ARG A 137 6.47 -12.17 -8.56
CA ARG A 137 7.10 -11.32 -9.58
C ARG A 137 6.55 -9.91 -9.48
N LEU A 138 7.42 -8.91 -9.58
CA LEU A 138 7.01 -7.52 -9.71
C LEU A 138 6.44 -7.27 -11.12
N VAL A 139 5.25 -6.67 -11.18
CA VAL A 139 4.59 -6.31 -12.44
C VAL A 139 4.36 -4.81 -12.45
N VAL A 140 4.69 -4.16 -13.57
CA VAL A 140 4.41 -2.74 -13.81
C VAL A 140 3.36 -2.64 -14.90
N SER A 141 2.33 -1.86 -14.64
CA SER A 141 1.30 -1.47 -15.60
C SER A 141 1.26 0.06 -15.73
N PHE A 142 0.72 0.53 -16.84
CA PHE A 142 0.41 1.94 -17.04
C PHE A 142 -1.11 2.11 -16.96
N GLU A 143 -1.55 3.10 -16.19
CA GLU A 143 -2.95 3.45 -16.02
C GLU A 143 -3.17 4.90 -16.46
N LEU A 144 -4.24 5.13 -17.21
CA LEU A 144 -4.68 6.49 -17.55
C LEU A 144 -5.25 7.14 -16.29
N ALA A 145 -4.93 8.42 -16.09
CA ALA A 145 -5.59 9.23 -15.06
C ALA A 145 -7.11 9.19 -15.31
N ARG A 146 -7.86 8.77 -14.30
CA ARG A 146 -9.32 8.77 -14.30
C ARG A 146 -9.84 9.97 -13.54
#